data_AF-A0A9P7JW55-F1
#
_entry.id   AF-A0A9P7JW55-F1
#
_cell.length_a   1.000
_cell.length_b   1.000
_cell.length_c   1.000
_cell.angle_alpha   90.00
_cell.angle_beta   90.00
_cell.angle_gamma   90.00
#
_symmetry.space_group_name_H-M   'P 1'
#
loop_
_entity.id
_entity.type
_entity.pdbx_description
1 polymer ?
#
loop_
_entity_poly.entity_id
_entity_poly.type
_entity_poly.pdbx_seq_one_letter_code
_entity_poly.pdbx_strand_id
1 'polypeptide(L)'
;PMSLSNISDIRTLIAGWQTEWGPAATWAKNFHHTLSCVQEKGWRATDEFFSQCEDHVREGRAILRDLQLLTHHPLNKGPKQVKDTYIQIYDLLSAVLMEVFFFELKLDKYAPAVPLSKLSEVRYY
;
A
#
# COMPACT_ATOMS: atom_id res chain seq x y z
N PRO A 1 -18.13 9.75 -8.78
CA PRO A 1 -17.03 8.80 -9.04
C PRO A 1 -16.09 9.37 -10.11
N MET A 2 -14.92 9.85 -9.70
CA MET A 2 -13.95 10.49 -10.60
C MET A 2 -13.19 9.37 -11.34
N SER A 3 -13.46 9.16 -12.62
CA SER A 3 -12.71 8.18 -13.41
C SER A 3 -11.30 8.73 -13.67
N LEU A 4 -10.28 8.13 -13.06
CA LEU A 4 -8.88 8.47 -13.31
C LEU A 4 -8.49 8.00 -14.72
N SER A 5 -8.73 8.85 -15.70
CA SER A 5 -8.62 8.51 -17.13
C SER A 5 -7.19 8.59 -17.69
N ASN A 6 -6.20 9.03 -16.91
CA ASN A 6 -4.83 9.21 -17.36
C ASN A 6 -3.79 8.95 -16.24
N ILE A 7 -2.59 8.51 -16.64
CA ILE A 7 -1.46 8.17 -15.76
C ILE A 7 -1.01 9.35 -14.90
N SER A 8 -1.16 10.59 -15.40
CA SER A 8 -0.83 11.79 -14.62
C SER A 8 -1.69 11.90 -13.36
N ASP A 9 -2.98 11.61 -13.46
CA ASP A 9 -3.91 11.73 -12.32
C ASP A 9 -3.59 10.64 -11.29
N ILE A 10 -3.29 9.43 -11.75
CA ILE A 10 -2.87 8.33 -10.88
C ILE A 10 -1.54 8.64 -10.19
N ARG A 11 -0.60 9.32 -10.85
CA ARG A 11 0.64 9.78 -10.21
C ARG A 11 0.37 10.73 -9.06
N THR A 12 -0.50 11.72 -9.26
CA THR A 12 -0.85 12.66 -8.22
C THR A 12 -1.56 11.96 -7.06
N LEU A 13 -2.44 11.01 -7.36
CA LEU A 13 -3.09 10.18 -6.35
C LEU A 13 -2.06 9.37 -5.54
N ILE A 14 -1.13 8.69 -6.20
CA ILE A 14 -0.07 7.93 -5.54
C ILE A 14 0.78 8.84 -4.67
N ALA A 15 1.21 10.00 -5.19
CA ALA A 15 2.04 10.94 -4.43
C ALA A 15 1.33 11.46 -3.16
N GLY A 16 0.01 11.63 -3.20
CA GLY A 16 -0.78 12.00 -2.01
C GLY A 16 -1.09 10.84 -1.07
N TRP A 17 -1.09 9.61 -1.58
CA TRP A 17 -1.31 8.39 -0.80
C TRP A 17 -0.05 7.89 -0.11
N GLN A 18 1.13 8.00 -0.72
CA GLN A 18 2.37 7.47 -0.18
C GLN A 18 2.70 8.05 1.20
N THR A 19 3.23 7.20 2.08
CA THR A 19 3.70 7.64 3.39
C THR A 19 4.86 8.62 3.27
N GLU A 20 4.87 9.60 4.17
CA GLU A 20 5.96 10.57 4.31
C GLU A 20 7.26 9.95 4.90
N TRP A 21 7.29 8.62 5.06
CA TRP A 21 8.43 7.88 5.64
C TRP A 21 9.62 7.77 4.71
N GLY A 22 9.54 8.33 3.51
CA GLY A 22 10.62 8.39 2.53
C GLY A 22 10.86 7.04 1.86
N PRO A 23 12.12 6.70 1.52
CA PRO A 23 12.43 5.50 0.74
C PRO A 23 12.14 4.20 1.50
N ALA A 24 11.92 3.10 0.78
CA ALA A 24 11.58 1.81 1.38
C ALA A 24 12.55 1.32 2.47
N ALA A 25 13.84 1.68 2.36
CA ALA A 25 14.86 1.35 3.34
C ALA A 25 14.59 1.94 4.75
N THR A 26 13.84 3.04 4.85
CA THR A 26 13.54 3.71 6.12
C THR A 26 12.19 3.30 6.71
N TRP A 27 11.30 2.68 5.92
CA TRP A 27 9.94 2.32 6.36
C TRP A 27 9.93 1.48 7.64
N ALA A 28 10.77 0.45 7.73
CA ALA A 28 10.80 -0.40 8.92
C ALA A 28 11.16 0.40 10.18
N LYS A 29 12.18 1.27 10.11
CA LYS A 29 12.60 2.10 11.24
C LYS A 29 11.47 3.07 11.64
N ASN A 30 10.89 3.75 10.67
CA ASN A 30 9.84 4.75 10.91
C ASN A 30 8.57 4.11 11.47
N PHE A 31 8.15 2.96 10.94
CA PHE A 31 7.02 2.20 11.46
C PHE A 31 7.21 1.86 12.95
N HIS A 32 8.37 1.32 13.33
CA HIS A 32 8.60 0.96 14.74
C HIS A 32 8.65 2.20 15.62
N HIS A 33 9.25 3.29 15.16
CA HIS A 33 9.27 4.55 15.90
C HIS A 33 7.84 5.08 16.13
N THR A 34 7.03 5.16 15.08
CA THR A 34 5.62 5.58 15.18
C THR A 34 4.83 4.65 16.11
N LEU A 35 5.00 3.32 15.96
CA LEU A 35 4.33 2.34 16.81
C LEU A 35 4.69 2.53 18.30
N SER A 36 5.97 2.68 18.63
CA SER A 36 6.39 2.94 20.02
C SER A 36 5.76 4.23 20.56
N CYS A 37 5.76 5.31 19.78
CA CYS A 37 5.17 6.57 20.21
C CYS A 37 3.65 6.49 20.41
N VAL A 38 2.90 5.72 19.62
CA VAL A 38 1.45 5.55 19.83
C VAL A 38 1.15 4.57 20.97
N GLN A 39 2.00 3.58 21.21
CA GLN A 39 1.89 2.67 22.35
C GLN A 39 2.08 3.39 23.68
N GLU A 40 3.01 4.35 23.75
CA GLU A 40 3.18 5.23 24.92
C GLU A 40 1.92 6.07 25.21
N LYS A 41 1.12 6.38 24.20
CA LYS A 41 -0.17 7.09 24.34
C LYS A 41 -1.32 6.17 24.75
N GLY A 42 -1.09 4.86 24.80
CA GLY A 42 -2.04 3.86 25.25
C GLY A 42 -2.77 3.10 24.13
N TRP A 43 -3.58 2.12 24.55
CA TRP A 43 -4.19 1.14 23.66
C TRP A 43 -5.10 1.75 22.58
N ARG A 44 -5.91 2.77 22.92
CA ARG A 44 -6.80 3.42 21.93
C ARG A 44 -6.04 4.07 20.78
N ALA A 45 -4.93 4.75 21.07
CA ALA A 45 -4.10 5.37 20.04
C ALA A 45 -3.37 4.30 19.20
N THR A 46 -3.04 3.16 19.81
CA THR A 46 -2.46 2.02 19.10
C THR A 46 -3.48 1.38 18.13
N ASP A 47 -4.71 1.17 18.59
CA ASP A 47 -5.80 0.63 17.74
C ASP A 47 -6.12 1.58 16.59
N GLU A 48 -6.19 2.89 16.86
CA GLU A 48 -6.40 3.90 15.82
C GLU A 48 -5.29 3.89 14.77
N PHE A 49 -4.02 3.76 15.20
CA PHE A 49 -2.90 3.65 14.28
C PHE A 49 -3.01 2.40 13.38
N PHE A 50 -3.40 1.25 13.93
CA PHE A 50 -3.61 0.05 13.12
C PHE A 50 -4.80 0.18 12.17
N SER A 51 -5.90 0.82 12.59
CA SER A 51 -7.03 1.14 11.71
C SER A 51 -6.59 2.03 10.54
N GLN A 52 -5.76 3.04 10.80
CA GLN A 52 -5.20 3.90 9.75
C GLN A 52 -4.30 3.10 8.79
N CYS A 53 -3.51 2.15 9.29
CA CYS A 53 -2.71 1.26 8.44
C CYS A 53 -3.60 0.37 7.55
N GLU A 54 -4.73 -0.14 8.08
CA GLU A 54 -5.69 -0.94 7.30
C GLU A 54 -6.36 -0.11 6.21
N ASP A 55 -6.77 1.12 6.53
CA ASP A 55 -7.35 2.05 5.57
C ASP A 55 -6.33 2.40 4.47
N HIS A 56 -5.07 2.67 4.84
CA HIS A 56 -3.97 2.91 3.90
C HIS A 56 -3.77 1.74 2.92
N VAL A 57 -3.79 0.50 3.42
CA VAL A 57 -3.73 -0.72 2.59
C VAL A 57 -4.94 -0.82 1.67
N ARG A 58 -6.15 -0.53 2.17
CA ARG A 58 -7.38 -0.60 1.39
C ARG A 58 -7.37 0.40 0.23
N GLU A 59 -6.92 1.62 0.49
CA GLU A 59 -6.74 2.66 -0.52
C GLU A 59 -5.67 2.27 -1.54
N GLY A 60 -4.51 1.78 -1.09
CA GLY A 60 -3.46 1.29 -1.98
C GLY A 60 -3.94 0.16 -2.89
N ARG A 61 -4.74 -0.78 -2.37
CA ARG A 61 -5.39 -1.82 -3.19
C ARG A 61 -6.40 -1.26 -4.19
N ALA A 62 -7.08 -0.16 -3.88
CA ALA A 62 -7.93 0.52 -4.86
C ALA A 62 -7.10 1.13 -5.99
N ILE A 63 -6.00 1.81 -5.66
CA ILE A 63 -5.06 2.36 -6.66
C ILE A 63 -4.50 1.25 -7.57
N LEU A 64 -4.16 0.08 -7.01
CA LEU A 64 -3.69 -1.06 -7.81
C LEU A 64 -4.75 -1.55 -8.81
N ARG A 65 -6.03 -1.55 -8.42
CA ARG A 65 -7.13 -1.89 -9.35
C ARG A 65 -7.24 -0.85 -10.46
N ASP A 66 -7.11 0.44 -10.15
CA ASP A 66 -7.15 1.51 -11.15
C ASP A 66 -5.99 1.40 -12.14
N LEU A 67 -4.77 1.10 -11.65
CA LEU A 67 -3.60 0.82 -12.50
C LEU A 67 -3.81 -0.41 -13.40
N GLN A 68 -4.43 -1.48 -12.88
CA GLN A 68 -4.78 -2.66 -13.69
C GLN A 68 -5.75 -2.30 -14.81
N LEU A 69 -6.80 -1.53 -14.53
CA LEU A 69 -7.76 -1.08 -15.54
C LEU A 69 -7.08 -0.30 -16.67
N LEU A 70 -6.09 0.54 -16.35
CA LEU A 70 -5.32 1.26 -17.38
C LEU A 70 -4.54 0.33 -18.33
N THR A 71 -4.07 -0.82 -17.86
CA THR A 71 -3.35 -1.78 -18.71
C THR A 71 -4.26 -2.53 -19.67
N HIS A 72 -5.56 -2.61 -19.38
CA HIS A 72 -6.57 -3.26 -20.22
C HIS A 72 -7.13 -2.34 -21.32
N HIS A 73 -6.88 -1.03 -21.24
CA HIS A 73 -7.33 -0.11 -22.28
C HIS A 73 -6.35 -0.06 -23.46
N PRO A 74 -6.85 -0.21 -24.72
CA PRO A 74 -6.00 -0.11 -25.89
C PRO A 74 -5.39 1.29 -25.98
N LEU A 75 -4.05 1.34 -26.03
CA LEU A 75 -3.30 2.57 -26.22
C LEU A 75 -3.28 2.93 -27.70
N ASN A 76 -4.09 3.92 -28.10
CA ASN A 76 -4.03 4.52 -29.44
C ASN A 76 -2.80 5.43 -29.58
N LYS A 77 -1.59 4.84 -29.53
CA LYS A 77 -0.30 5.53 -29.56
C LYS A 77 0.71 4.80 -30.44
N GLY A 78 1.77 5.48 -30.86
CA GLY A 78 2.88 4.86 -31.59
C GLY A 78 3.68 3.87 -30.73
N PRO A 79 4.40 2.88 -31.32
CA PRO A 79 5.06 1.80 -30.57
C PRO A 79 5.99 2.25 -29.44
N LYS A 80 6.78 3.31 -29.66
CA LYS A 80 7.65 3.90 -28.63
C LYS A 80 6.86 4.45 -27.44
N GLN A 81 5.79 5.19 -27.73
CA GLN A 81 4.95 5.80 -26.69
C GLN A 81 4.17 4.75 -25.91
N VAL A 82 3.76 3.65 -26.54
CA VAL A 82 3.16 2.49 -25.87
C VAL A 82 4.14 1.88 -24.89
N LYS A 83 5.38 1.60 -25.33
CA LYS A 83 6.44 1.08 -24.45
C LYS A 83 6.70 2.02 -23.25
N ASP A 84 6.90 3.31 -23.51
CA ASP A 84 7.14 4.30 -22.45
C ASP A 84 5.97 4.36 -21.46
N THR A 85 4.73 4.22 -21.96
CA THR A 85 3.51 4.17 -21.13
C THR A 85 3.50 2.94 -20.21
N TYR A 86 3.84 1.75 -20.73
CA TYR A 86 3.88 0.53 -19.92
C TYR A 86 4.98 0.56 -18.86
N ILE A 87 6.17 1.10 -19.18
CA ILE A 87 7.24 1.27 -18.19
C ILE A 87 6.75 2.16 -17.05
N GLN A 88 6.10 3.28 -17.37
CA GLN A 88 5.55 4.18 -16.37
C GLN A 88 4.48 3.51 -15.49
N ILE A 89 3.59 2.71 -16.07
CA ILE A 89 2.59 1.96 -15.30
C ILE A 89 3.27 0.96 -14.37
N TYR A 90 4.29 0.25 -14.87
CA TYR A 90 5.04 -0.74 -14.08
C TYR A 90 5.76 -0.11 -12.88
N ASP A 91 6.38 1.05 -13.07
CA ASP A 91 7.06 1.78 -11.99
C ASP A 91 6.07 2.19 -10.90
N LEU A 92 4.90 2.72 -11.29
CA LEU A 92 3.84 3.09 -10.35
C LEU A 92 3.26 1.87 -9.62
N LEU A 93 3.01 0.79 -10.35
CA LEU A 93 2.50 -0.46 -9.80
C LEU A 93 3.48 -1.06 -8.79
N SER A 94 4.79 -1.03 -9.11
CA SER A 94 5.84 -1.49 -8.19
C SER A 94 5.90 -0.63 -6.92
N ALA A 95 5.84 0.70 -7.05
CA ALA A 95 5.84 1.61 -5.90
C ALA A 95 4.68 1.33 -4.94
N VAL A 96 3.46 1.23 -5.47
CA VAL A 96 2.25 0.99 -4.66
C VAL A 96 2.27 -0.42 -4.06
N LEU A 97 2.65 -1.45 -4.83
CA LEU A 97 2.72 -2.81 -4.33
C LEU A 97 3.69 -2.95 -3.15
N MET A 98 4.90 -2.39 -3.28
CA MET A 98 5.90 -2.49 -2.22
C MET A 98 5.39 -1.92 -0.89
N GLU A 99 4.74 -0.77 -0.93
CA GLU A 99 4.24 -0.10 0.27
C GLU A 99 3.00 -0.81 0.84
N VAL A 100 2.05 -1.23 0.00
CA VAL A 100 0.92 -2.08 0.43
C VAL A 100 1.43 -3.34 1.12
N PHE A 101 2.34 -4.07 0.48
CA PHE A 101 2.89 -5.30 1.07
C PHE A 101 3.64 -5.04 2.38
N PHE A 102 4.37 -3.93 2.47
CA PHE A 102 5.03 -3.56 3.71
C PHE A 102 4.01 -3.45 4.85
N PHE A 103 2.92 -2.69 4.66
CA PHE A 103 1.90 -2.51 5.70
C PHE A 103 1.14 -3.80 6.02
N GLU A 104 0.79 -4.60 5.01
CA GLU A 104 0.14 -5.90 5.23
C GLU A 104 0.98 -6.83 6.09
N LEU A 105 2.29 -6.90 5.84
CA LEU A 105 3.21 -7.68 6.66
C LEU A 105 3.30 -7.16 8.10
N LYS A 106 3.13 -5.85 8.32
CA LYS A 106 3.11 -5.28 9.68
C LYS A 106 1.79 -5.57 10.38
N LEU A 107 0.67 -5.43 9.69
CA LEU A 107 -0.66 -5.74 10.23
C LEU A 107 -0.74 -7.22 10.61
N ASP A 108 -0.31 -8.13 9.74
CA ASP A 108 -0.29 -9.57 10.05
C ASP A 108 0.58 -9.89 11.28
N LYS A 109 1.71 -9.18 11.44
CA LYS A 109 2.61 -9.39 12.59
C LYS A 109 2.06 -8.84 13.90
N TYR A 110 1.47 -7.64 13.89
CA TYR A 110 1.18 -6.88 15.12
C TYR A 110 -0.31 -6.78 15.46
N ALA A 111 -1.19 -6.95 14.47
CA ALA A 111 -2.64 -6.94 14.62
C ALA A 111 -3.27 -8.08 13.79
N PRO A 112 -2.92 -9.34 14.05
CA PRO A 112 -3.43 -10.45 13.26
C PRO A 112 -4.94 -10.59 13.44
N ALA A 113 -5.67 -10.79 12.34
CA ALA A 113 -7.11 -11.02 12.34
C ALA A 113 -7.52 -12.24 13.21
N VAL A 114 -6.59 -13.18 13.40
CA VAL A 114 -6.74 -14.32 14.33
C VAL A 114 -5.74 -14.13 15.47
N PRO A 115 -6.19 -14.14 16.75
CA PRO A 115 -5.29 -14.07 17.89
C PRO A 115 -4.20 -15.14 17.80
N LEU A 116 -2.94 -14.77 18.07
CA LEU A 116 -1.79 -15.69 18.02
C LEU A 116 -2.00 -16.94 18.91
N SER A 117 -2.78 -16.83 19.98
CA SER A 117 -3.17 -17.94 20.86
C SER A 117 -4.00 -19.03 20.17
N LYS A 118 -4.65 -18.74 19.03
CA LYS A 118 -5.41 -19.70 18.22
C LYS A 118 -4.63 -20.25 17.02
N LEU A 119 -3.49 -19.64 16.67
CA LEU A 119 -2.66 -20.07 15.55
C LEU A 119 -1.73 -21.24 15.90
N SER A 120 -1.49 -21.53 17.19
CA SER A 120 -0.68 -22.70 17.59
C SER A 120 -1.38 -24.04 17.36
N GLU A 121 -2.70 -24.06 17.22
CA GLU A 121 -3.47 -25.28 16.94
C GLU A 121 -3.50 -25.66 15.44
N VAL A 122 -3.19 -24.72 14.55
CA VAL A 122 -3.36 -24.91 13.09
C VAL A 122 -2.05 -25.29 12.38
N ARG A 123 -0.88 -25.11 13.02
CA ARG A 123 0.43 -25.40 12.40
C ARG A 123 0.95 -26.83 12.65
N TYR A 124 0.12 -27.72 13.21
CA TYR A 124 0.42 -29.14 13.39
C TYR A 124 -0.53 -30.01 12.56
N TYR A 125 -0.55 -29.84 11.25
CA TYR A 125 -1.12 -30.82 10.32
C TYR A 125 -0.26 -30.90 9.06
#